data_AF-A0A7S3TIG8-F1
#
_entry.id   AF-A0A7S3TIG8-F1
#
_cell.length_a   1.000
_cell.length_b   1.000
_cell.length_c   1.000
_cell.angle_alpha   90.00
_cell.angle_beta   90.00
_cell.angle_gamma   90.00
#
_symmetry.space_group_name_H-M   'P 1'
#
loop_
_entity.id
_entity.type
_entity.pdbx_description
1 polymer ?
#
loop_
_entity_poly.entity_id
_entity_poly.type
_entity_poly.pdbx_seq_one_letter_code
_entity_poly.pdbx_strand_id
1 'polypeptide(L)'
;KELADLSVPQPGAGSLPCTPHRQQHTTSPRPAVMPAVVNDPAAWAKLVGAARSGKEGFFAFYSSVADAITTNVSLMTLPVDDHAIVRGHAVFDTCSLAEGRMYRLQVHLDRLFASAASARLPLPFGGDEAANRERITEIVRATCVASGRRSCDVRFWLTAGTGNLGVTPAGCTPSLYVLCFGGLPPLPGSEDADTVGISEATVPESVVPLKPAALAELKSNNYLLNALCMLAAKERGGTYGIGVDGAGNVLESCVLNVAIVDGHSVLRTPPFRRVLRGTTVRRAMELASEHLVPRGELAGVVQGPLTVADLLAAREVFLLAGDTHGYPVVRLDGEQIGDGRPGPVYAALKRLLLEDAATGNAHHEPLQAGGA
;
A
#
# COMPACT_ATOMS: atom_id res chain seq x y z
N LYS A 1 60.35 -6.86 -0.57
CA LYS A 1 61.06 -6.41 -1.79
C LYS A 1 60.42 -7.19 -2.93
N GLU A 2 59.34 -6.64 -3.46
CA GLU A 2 59.31 -5.78 -4.66
C GLU A 2 58.93 -6.61 -5.89
N LEU A 3 57.72 -6.33 -6.36
CA LEU A 3 57.22 -6.23 -7.73
C LEU A 3 58.11 -6.68 -8.90
N ALA A 4 57.47 -7.41 -9.82
CA ALA A 4 57.53 -7.41 -11.29
C ALA A 4 57.47 -8.87 -11.77
N ASP A 5 56.76 -9.30 -12.79
CA ASP A 5 56.05 -8.69 -13.92
C ASP A 5 55.29 -9.87 -14.52
N LEU A 6 54.01 -9.76 -14.90
CA LEU A 6 53.41 -10.69 -15.88
C LEU A 6 52.10 -10.08 -16.41
N SER A 7 52.21 -9.62 -17.64
CA SER A 7 51.20 -9.01 -18.49
C SER A 7 50.08 -10.00 -18.88
N VAL A 8 48.84 -9.52 -18.87
CA VAL A 8 47.63 -10.23 -19.33
C VAL A 8 47.15 -9.59 -20.65
N PRO A 9 46.70 -10.38 -21.65
CA PRO A 9 46.38 -9.87 -22.98
C PRO A 9 45.00 -9.19 -23.06
N GLN A 10 44.90 -8.20 -23.94
CA GLN A 10 43.69 -7.44 -24.29
C GLN A 10 42.66 -8.33 -25.05
N PRO A 11 41.37 -8.31 -24.71
CA PRO A 11 40.32 -8.89 -25.54
C PRO A 11 39.84 -7.92 -26.62
N GLY A 12 39.51 -8.51 -27.77
CA GLY A 12 39.22 -7.86 -29.04
C GLY A 12 37.95 -7.00 -29.08
N ALA A 13 38.01 -6.04 -29.99
CA ALA A 13 36.95 -5.10 -30.33
C ALA A 13 35.70 -5.81 -30.90
N GLY A 14 34.56 -5.57 -30.26
CA GLY A 14 33.24 -5.98 -30.70
C GLY A 14 32.17 -5.15 -29.99
N SER A 15 32.26 -3.82 -30.07
CA SER A 15 31.29 -2.91 -29.48
C SER A 15 30.04 -2.78 -30.35
N LEU A 16 28.92 -3.33 -29.88
CA LEU A 16 27.59 -2.87 -30.28
C LEU A 16 27.43 -1.39 -29.85
N PRO A 17 26.87 -0.50 -30.67
CA PRO A 17 26.72 0.90 -30.30
C PRO A 17 25.61 1.03 -29.25
N CYS A 18 26.01 1.15 -27.98
CA CYS A 18 25.14 1.63 -26.92
C CYS A 18 25.00 3.14 -27.09
N THR A 19 23.93 3.61 -27.74
CA THR A 19 23.60 5.04 -27.78
C THR A 19 23.20 5.49 -26.38
N PRO A 20 23.92 6.41 -25.73
CA PRO A 20 23.45 6.98 -24.48
C PRO A 20 22.35 7.98 -24.83
N HIS A 21 21.11 7.71 -24.43
CA HIS A 21 20.07 8.73 -24.36
C HIS A 21 20.40 9.70 -23.22
N ARG A 22 21.43 10.54 -23.42
CA ARG A 22 21.69 11.70 -22.58
C ARG A 22 20.75 12.80 -23.07
N GLN A 23 19.53 12.84 -22.54
CA GLN A 23 18.72 14.04 -22.64
C GLN A 23 19.53 15.19 -22.01
N GLN A 24 20.02 16.09 -22.85
CA GLN A 24 20.65 17.32 -22.40
C GLN A 24 19.55 18.21 -21.81
N HIS A 25 19.27 18.05 -20.52
CA HIS A 25 18.53 19.05 -19.78
C HIS A 25 19.41 20.30 -19.66
N THR A 26 19.22 21.26 -20.58
CA THR A 26 19.70 22.63 -20.44
C THR A 26 18.93 23.30 -19.30
N THR A 27 19.27 22.96 -18.06
CA THR A 27 18.81 23.72 -16.90
C THR A 27 19.70 24.95 -16.80
N SER A 28 19.18 26.10 -17.18
CA SER A 28 19.78 27.37 -16.76
C SER A 28 19.87 27.34 -15.23
N PRO A 29 21.02 27.69 -14.62
CA PRO A 29 21.13 27.72 -13.18
C PRO A 29 20.09 28.72 -12.66
N ARG A 30 19.18 28.25 -11.79
CA ARG A 30 18.29 29.16 -11.07
C ARG A 30 19.18 30.16 -10.35
N PRO A 31 18.90 31.48 -10.44
CA PRO A 31 19.67 32.48 -9.72
C PRO A 31 19.71 32.11 -8.24
N ALA A 32 20.89 32.25 -7.63
CA ALA A 32 21.09 31.98 -6.22
C ALA A 32 20.33 33.02 -5.38
N VAL A 33 19.05 32.75 -5.14
CA VAL A 33 18.22 33.54 -4.23
C VAL A 33 18.34 32.90 -2.86
N MET A 34 18.91 33.65 -1.90
CA MET A 34 18.88 33.25 -0.49
C MET A 34 17.41 33.08 -0.05
N PRO A 35 17.02 31.93 0.55
CA PRO A 35 15.66 31.75 1.02
C PRO A 35 15.36 32.79 2.11
N ALA A 36 14.21 33.46 2.01
CA ALA A 36 13.78 34.40 3.04
C ALA A 36 13.40 33.65 4.32
N VAL A 37 13.86 34.13 5.47
CA VAL A 37 13.33 33.70 6.77
C VAL A 37 11.95 34.32 6.93
N VAL A 38 10.92 33.49 6.90
CA VAL A 38 9.52 33.91 6.94
C VAL A 38 8.95 33.60 8.32
N ASN A 39 8.66 34.65 9.09
CA ASN A 39 7.97 34.56 10.40
C ASN A 39 6.63 35.33 10.42
N ASP A 40 6.23 35.92 9.30
CA ASP A 40 5.02 36.76 9.18
C ASP A 40 3.84 35.95 8.57
N PRO A 41 2.65 35.97 9.19
CA PRO A 41 1.40 35.46 8.61
C PRO A 41 1.16 35.82 7.13
N ALA A 42 1.54 37.02 6.67
CA ALA A 42 1.37 37.40 5.26
C ALA A 42 2.25 36.58 4.30
N ALA A 43 3.39 36.09 4.76
CA ALA A 43 4.30 35.26 3.99
C ALA A 43 3.97 33.75 4.10
N TRP A 44 3.17 33.33 5.09
CA TRP A 44 2.49 32.02 5.09
C TRP A 44 1.54 31.86 3.89
N ALA A 45 0.91 32.94 3.43
CA ALA A 45 0.09 32.89 2.22
C ALA A 45 0.90 32.48 0.97
N LYS A 46 2.21 32.77 0.92
CA LYS A 46 3.10 32.30 -0.15
C LYS A 46 3.43 30.81 -0.03
N LEU A 47 3.61 30.29 1.19
CA LEU A 47 3.83 28.85 1.45
C LEU A 47 2.56 28.03 1.15
N VAL A 48 1.40 28.52 1.57
CA VAL A 48 0.09 27.93 1.27
C VAL A 48 -0.25 28.10 -0.22
N GLY A 49 0.14 29.22 -0.84
CA GLY A 49 -0.04 29.47 -2.27
C GLY A 49 0.97 28.75 -3.17
N ALA A 50 2.09 28.27 -2.62
CA ALA A 50 3.09 27.54 -3.39
C ALA A 50 2.46 26.27 -3.96
N ALA A 51 2.45 26.17 -5.28
CA ALA A 51 1.84 25.04 -5.97
C ALA A 51 2.51 23.73 -5.55
N ARG A 52 1.77 22.89 -4.83
CA ARG A 52 2.11 21.47 -4.71
C ARG A 52 1.84 20.80 -6.05
N SER A 53 2.78 19.97 -6.51
CA SER A 53 2.77 19.29 -7.80
C SER A 53 1.74 18.13 -7.90
N GLY A 54 0.57 18.24 -7.26
CA GLY A 54 -0.39 17.14 -7.14
C GLY A 54 -1.81 17.60 -6.80
N LYS A 55 -2.34 18.59 -7.51
CA LYS A 55 -3.69 19.14 -7.24
C LYS A 55 -4.82 18.13 -7.49
N GLU A 56 -4.62 17.14 -8.36
CA GLU A 56 -5.66 16.20 -8.73
C GLU A 56 -5.62 14.99 -7.80
N GLY A 57 -6.71 14.74 -7.06
CA GLY A 57 -6.91 13.50 -6.32
C GLY A 57 -6.83 13.56 -4.80
N PHE A 58 -6.63 14.72 -4.15
CA PHE A 58 -6.79 14.87 -2.69
C PHE A 58 -8.04 15.70 -2.38
N PHE A 59 -8.87 15.25 -1.44
CA PHE A 59 -10.22 15.79 -1.27
C PHE A 59 -10.47 16.43 0.11
N ALA A 60 -10.09 15.76 1.19
CA ALA A 60 -10.21 16.27 2.55
C ALA A 60 -9.13 15.66 3.44
N PHE A 61 -8.71 16.42 4.45
CA PHE A 61 -7.70 16.00 5.40
C PHE A 61 -8.05 16.49 6.81
N TYR A 62 -8.10 15.57 7.76
CA TYR A 62 -8.15 15.87 9.19
C TYR A 62 -6.75 15.79 9.79
N SER A 63 -6.44 16.74 10.68
CA SER A 63 -5.26 16.72 11.53
C SER A 63 -5.66 16.99 12.97
N SER A 64 -5.33 16.06 13.87
CA SER A 64 -5.50 16.25 15.32
C SER A 64 -4.60 17.35 15.90
N VAL A 65 -3.50 17.70 15.23
CA VAL A 65 -2.62 18.81 15.64
C VAL A 65 -3.33 20.16 15.47
N ALA A 66 -4.12 20.30 14.42
CA ALA A 66 -4.95 21.48 14.18
C ALA A 66 -6.37 21.33 14.76
N ASP A 67 -6.72 20.12 15.19
CA ASP A 67 -8.08 19.64 15.47
C ASP A 67 -9.12 20.13 14.45
N ALA A 68 -8.80 19.98 13.16
CA ALA A 68 -9.58 20.54 12.07
C ALA A 68 -9.52 19.70 10.80
N ILE A 69 -10.57 19.82 9.99
CA ILE A 69 -10.65 19.29 8.63
C ILE A 69 -10.37 20.42 7.63
N THR A 70 -9.56 20.15 6.62
CA THR A 70 -9.33 21.06 5.49
C THR A 70 -9.55 20.37 4.15
N THR A 71 -10.14 21.07 3.20
CA THR A 71 -10.22 20.69 1.78
C THR A 71 -9.16 21.41 0.94
N ASN A 72 -8.40 22.32 1.55
CA ASN A 72 -7.31 23.01 0.88
C ASN A 72 -6.05 22.12 0.89
N VAL A 73 -5.69 21.57 -0.27
CA VAL A 73 -4.54 20.67 -0.45
C VAL A 73 -3.22 21.25 0.07
N SER A 74 -3.06 22.57 0.03
CA SER A 74 -1.86 23.23 0.56
C SER A 74 -1.78 23.22 2.09
N LEU A 75 -2.91 23.07 2.78
CA LEU A 75 -2.99 22.97 4.24
C LEU A 75 -2.91 21.52 4.74
N MET A 76 -2.95 20.53 3.83
CA MET A 76 -2.79 19.11 4.16
C MET A 76 -1.33 18.80 4.53
N THR A 77 -0.92 19.16 5.74
CA THR A 77 0.47 19.18 6.18
C THR A 77 0.65 18.38 7.45
N LEU A 78 1.85 17.80 7.61
CA LEU A 78 2.29 17.20 8.85
C LEU A 78 3.40 18.08 9.45
N PRO A 79 3.45 18.25 10.78
CA PRO A 79 4.57 18.91 11.44
C PRO A 79 5.88 18.16 11.19
N VAL A 80 6.96 18.90 10.96
CA VAL A 80 8.27 18.32 10.61
C VAL A 80 8.86 17.44 11.72
N ASP A 81 8.47 17.69 12.96
CA ASP A 81 8.90 16.97 14.16
C ASP A 81 7.97 15.80 14.52
N ASP A 82 6.96 15.49 13.71
CA ASP A 82 6.15 14.29 13.92
C ASP A 82 6.99 13.02 13.70
N HIS A 83 6.91 12.09 14.64
CA HIS A 83 7.68 10.84 14.63
C HIS A 83 7.35 9.89 13.47
N ALA A 84 6.23 10.08 12.77
CA ALA A 84 5.97 9.44 11.48
C ALA A 84 7.02 9.82 10.43
N ILE A 85 7.46 11.08 10.41
CA ILE A 85 8.46 11.59 9.48
C ILE A 85 9.86 11.26 10.00
N VAL A 86 10.13 11.58 11.26
CA VAL A 86 11.52 11.55 11.75
C VAL A 86 12.00 10.15 12.14
N ARG A 87 11.08 9.22 12.44
CA ARG A 87 11.43 7.85 12.88
C ARG A 87 10.66 6.73 12.18
N GLY A 88 9.61 7.04 11.41
CA GLY A 88 8.68 6.03 10.93
C GLY A 88 7.86 5.38 12.05
N HIS A 89 7.77 6.00 13.24
CA HIS A 89 7.00 5.50 14.38
C HIS A 89 5.52 5.87 14.21
N ALA A 90 4.90 5.21 13.24
CA ALA A 90 3.52 5.42 12.86
C ALA A 90 2.92 4.18 12.19
N VAL A 91 1.62 4.00 12.40
CA VAL A 91 0.80 2.97 11.75
C VAL A 91 -0.29 3.62 10.93
N PHE A 92 -0.78 2.89 9.93
CA PHE A 92 -1.87 3.38 9.09
C PHE A 92 -2.79 2.24 8.66
N ASP A 93 -4.02 2.60 8.31
CA ASP A 93 -4.89 1.72 7.53
C ASP A 93 -5.60 2.50 6.44
N THR A 94 -6.23 1.80 5.51
CA THR A 94 -6.97 2.41 4.40
C THR A 94 -8.20 1.57 4.13
N CYS A 95 -9.37 2.18 4.21
CA CYS A 95 -10.64 1.59 3.78
C CYS A 95 -11.17 2.33 2.56
N SER A 96 -12.07 1.69 1.81
CA SER A 96 -12.76 2.33 0.69
C SER A 96 -14.06 3.01 1.13
N LEU A 97 -14.30 4.22 0.64
CA LEU A 97 -15.63 4.81 0.55
C LEU A 97 -16.21 4.38 -0.81
N ALA A 98 -17.35 3.70 -0.81
CA ALA A 98 -18.04 3.25 -2.01
C ALA A 98 -19.52 3.63 -1.94
N GLU A 99 -20.01 4.37 -2.93
CA GLU A 99 -21.41 4.79 -3.02
C GLU A 99 -21.96 5.50 -1.76
N GLY A 100 -21.10 6.21 -1.02
CA GLY A 100 -21.43 6.91 0.22
C GLY A 100 -21.42 6.03 1.48
N ARG A 101 -20.77 4.86 1.42
CA ARG A 101 -20.63 3.93 2.54
C ARG A 101 -19.16 3.57 2.73
N MET A 102 -18.66 3.69 3.96
CA MET A 102 -17.31 3.24 4.30
C MET A 102 -17.34 1.72 4.46
N TYR A 103 -16.68 1.02 3.55
CA TYR A 103 -16.69 -0.42 3.47
C TYR A 103 -15.75 -1.01 4.53
N ARG A 104 -16.29 -1.91 5.36
CA ARG A 104 -15.56 -2.69 6.38
C ARG A 104 -14.74 -1.84 7.36
N LEU A 105 -15.12 -0.58 7.60
CA LEU A 105 -14.35 0.35 8.43
C LEU A 105 -13.92 -0.26 9.78
N GLN A 106 -14.81 -0.97 10.46
CA GLN A 106 -14.49 -1.60 11.76
C GLN A 106 -13.37 -2.64 11.65
N VAL A 107 -13.29 -3.40 10.55
CA VAL A 107 -12.21 -4.36 10.30
C VAL A 107 -10.86 -3.64 10.11
N HIS A 108 -10.87 -2.46 9.46
CA HIS A 108 -9.67 -1.64 9.31
C HIS A 108 -9.27 -0.98 10.62
N LEU A 109 -10.23 -0.52 11.43
CA LEU A 109 -9.95 0.02 12.76
C LEU A 109 -9.37 -1.06 13.68
N ASP A 110 -9.90 -2.29 13.66
CA ASP A 110 -9.32 -3.41 14.40
C ASP A 110 -7.85 -3.64 14.05
N ARG A 111 -7.51 -3.62 12.76
CA ARG A 111 -6.13 -3.79 12.31
C ARG A 111 -5.28 -2.56 12.64
N LEU A 112 -5.82 -1.35 12.60
CA LEU A 112 -5.14 -0.13 13.01
C LEU A 112 -4.77 -0.18 14.50
N PHE A 113 -5.71 -0.51 15.38
CA PHE A 113 -5.48 -0.59 16.83
C PHE A 113 -4.54 -1.74 17.20
N ALA A 114 -4.69 -2.92 16.58
CA ALA A 114 -3.74 -4.02 16.76
C ALA A 114 -2.31 -3.63 16.32
N SER A 115 -2.21 -2.85 15.23
CA SER A 115 -0.95 -2.30 14.76
C SER A 115 -0.38 -1.27 15.74
N ALA A 116 -1.21 -0.34 16.22
CA ALA A 116 -0.82 0.68 17.19
C ALA A 116 -0.30 0.06 18.49
N ALA A 117 -1.00 -0.95 19.02
CA ALA A 117 -0.59 -1.70 20.21
C ALA A 117 0.76 -2.40 19.99
N SER A 118 0.94 -3.08 18.86
CA SER A 118 2.20 -3.76 18.51
C SER A 118 3.36 -2.77 18.36
N ALA A 119 3.09 -1.58 17.81
CA ALA A 119 4.04 -0.49 17.68
C ALA A 119 4.23 0.34 18.96
N ARG A 120 3.52 0.00 20.05
CA ARG A 120 3.52 0.75 21.32
C ARG A 120 3.21 2.23 21.14
N LEU A 121 2.26 2.54 20.26
CA LEU A 121 1.78 3.90 20.03
C LEU A 121 0.76 4.27 21.12
N PRO A 122 0.91 5.42 21.80
CA PRO A 122 -0.14 5.91 22.67
C PRO A 122 -1.32 6.42 21.83
N LEU A 123 -2.51 6.38 22.42
CA LEU A 123 -3.73 6.83 21.73
C LEU A 123 -3.88 8.36 21.81
N PRO A 124 -4.33 9.04 20.74
CA PRO A 124 -4.24 10.49 20.61
C PRO A 124 -5.24 11.27 21.45
N PHE A 125 -6.32 10.65 21.95
CA PHE A 125 -7.41 11.38 22.63
C PHE A 125 -7.53 11.08 24.13
N GLY A 126 -6.53 10.43 24.73
CA GLY A 126 -6.63 9.90 26.10
C GLY A 126 -7.71 8.82 26.20
N GLY A 127 -8.12 8.43 27.41
CA GLY A 127 -9.12 7.38 27.61
C GLY A 127 -8.66 5.98 27.19
N ASP A 128 -9.60 5.07 26.97
CA ASP A 128 -9.35 3.70 26.54
C ASP A 128 -9.48 3.53 25.01
N GLU A 129 -9.23 2.32 24.51
CA GLU A 129 -9.34 2.00 23.09
C GLU A 129 -10.76 2.22 22.55
N ALA A 130 -11.80 1.91 23.34
CA ALA A 130 -13.18 2.03 22.91
C ALA A 130 -13.56 3.49 22.65
N ALA A 131 -13.21 4.39 23.56
CA ALA A 131 -13.44 5.83 23.39
C ALA A 131 -12.69 6.40 22.17
N ASN A 132 -11.44 5.97 21.95
CA ASN A 132 -10.69 6.40 20.76
C ASN A 132 -11.31 5.85 19.48
N ARG A 133 -11.77 4.60 19.48
CA ARG A 133 -12.39 3.97 18.33
C ARG A 133 -13.66 4.69 17.91
N GLU A 134 -14.52 5.05 18.85
CA GLU A 134 -15.73 5.83 18.60
C GLU A 134 -15.37 7.19 17.99
N ARG A 135 -14.50 7.95 18.66
CA ARG A 135 -14.07 9.27 18.19
C ARG A 135 -13.38 9.23 16.82
N ILE A 136 -12.52 8.25 16.57
CA ILE A 136 -11.86 8.07 15.26
C ILE A 136 -12.90 7.74 14.19
N THR A 137 -13.90 6.92 14.49
CA THR A 137 -14.98 6.60 13.54
C THR A 137 -15.75 7.87 13.13
N GLU A 138 -16.07 8.73 14.09
CA GLU A 138 -16.74 10.01 13.83
C GLU A 138 -15.87 10.96 13.00
N ILE A 139 -14.56 11.07 13.33
CA ILE A 139 -13.62 11.91 12.59
C ILE A 139 -13.46 11.41 11.14
N VAL A 140 -13.32 10.10 10.94
CA VAL A 140 -13.23 9.51 9.60
C VAL A 140 -14.52 9.81 8.82
N ARG A 141 -15.70 9.62 9.43
CA ARG A 141 -16.99 9.96 8.83
C ARG A 141 -17.08 11.44 8.45
N ALA A 142 -16.75 12.35 9.36
CA ALA A 142 -16.78 13.78 9.13
C ALA A 142 -15.82 14.21 8.01
N THR A 143 -14.63 13.61 7.94
CA THR A 143 -13.65 13.84 6.88
C THR A 143 -14.17 13.38 5.52
N CYS A 144 -14.81 12.21 5.47
CA CYS A 144 -15.47 11.71 4.26
C CYS A 144 -16.60 12.64 3.80
N VAL A 145 -17.45 13.13 4.71
CA VAL A 145 -18.51 14.11 4.38
C VAL A 145 -17.90 15.39 3.82
N ALA A 146 -16.87 15.94 4.47
CA ALA A 146 -16.18 17.15 4.02
C ALA A 146 -15.49 16.99 2.65
N SER A 147 -15.12 15.76 2.26
CA SER A 147 -14.53 15.47 0.96
C SER A 147 -15.48 15.72 -0.22
N GLY A 148 -16.80 15.71 0.02
CA GLY A 148 -17.83 15.83 -1.02
C GLY A 148 -17.84 14.65 -2.01
N ARG A 149 -17.17 13.54 -1.71
CA ARG A 149 -17.11 12.35 -2.57
C ARG A 149 -18.07 11.27 -2.08
N ARG A 150 -18.62 10.53 -3.04
CA ARG A 150 -19.35 9.28 -2.78
C ARG A 150 -18.46 8.06 -2.91
N SER A 151 -17.36 8.16 -3.65
CA SER A 151 -16.38 7.08 -3.81
C SER A 151 -14.95 7.63 -3.78
N CYS A 152 -14.12 7.11 -2.88
CA CYS A 152 -12.70 7.48 -2.72
C CYS A 152 -12.00 6.49 -1.76
N ASP A 153 -10.67 6.57 -1.67
CA ASP A 153 -9.93 5.91 -0.61
C ASP A 153 -9.82 6.81 0.62
N VAL A 154 -9.89 6.18 1.80
CA VAL A 154 -9.83 6.86 3.09
C VAL A 154 -8.70 6.25 3.89
N ARG A 155 -7.60 6.99 4.04
CA ARG A 155 -6.43 6.55 4.80
C ARG A 155 -6.35 7.31 6.11
N PHE A 156 -6.01 6.59 7.18
CA PHE A 156 -5.83 7.17 8.50
C PHE A 156 -4.56 6.65 9.16
N TRP A 157 -3.87 7.55 9.86
CA TRP A 157 -2.60 7.30 10.53
C TRP A 157 -2.70 7.58 12.02
N LEU A 158 -2.09 6.71 12.83
CA LEU A 158 -1.73 7.00 14.20
C LEU A 158 -0.21 7.14 14.29
N THR A 159 0.27 8.24 14.85
CA THR A 159 1.70 8.55 14.97
C THR A 159 2.08 8.72 16.44
N ALA A 160 3.35 8.48 16.76
CA ALA A 160 3.86 8.79 18.10
C ALA A 160 3.89 10.30 18.38
N GLY A 161 3.69 11.11 17.34
CA GLY A 161 3.36 12.51 17.47
C GLY A 161 4.52 13.47 17.40
N THR A 162 4.22 14.72 17.70
CA THR A 162 5.14 15.88 17.67
C THR A 162 5.78 16.13 19.03
N GLY A 163 6.94 16.78 19.07
CA GLY A 163 7.52 17.28 20.31
C GLY A 163 9.04 17.17 20.43
N ASN A 164 9.69 16.26 19.70
CA ASN A 164 11.15 16.15 19.70
C ASN A 164 11.70 15.31 18.54
N LEU A 165 13.02 15.38 18.36
CA LEU A 165 13.79 14.56 17.40
C LEU A 165 14.55 13.42 18.11
N GLY A 166 14.07 12.93 19.24
CA GLY A 166 14.67 11.82 19.99
C GLY A 166 14.44 10.46 19.31
N VAL A 167 15.06 9.40 19.82
CA VAL A 167 14.74 8.03 19.37
C VAL A 167 13.43 7.56 20.01
N THR A 168 13.19 7.93 21.27
CA THR A 168 11.95 7.65 21.98
C THR A 168 10.95 8.79 21.81
N PRO A 169 9.64 8.52 21.72
CA PRO A 169 8.61 9.57 21.68
C PRO A 169 8.30 10.16 23.07
N ALA A 170 9.25 10.14 24.00
CA ALA A 170 9.05 10.65 25.35
C ALA A 170 8.79 12.16 25.31
N GLY A 171 7.65 12.61 25.85
CA GLY A 171 7.22 14.00 25.76
C GLY A 171 6.61 14.40 24.41
N CYS A 172 6.39 13.45 23.50
CA CYS A 172 5.63 13.69 22.28
C CYS A 172 4.11 13.62 22.53
N THR A 173 3.35 14.36 21.71
CA THR A 173 1.88 14.35 21.70
C THR A 173 1.38 13.52 20.51
N PRO A 174 0.82 12.31 20.72
CA PRO A 174 0.40 11.41 19.64
C PRO A 174 -0.64 12.06 18.73
N SER A 175 -0.59 11.73 17.43
CA SER A 175 -1.44 12.37 16.44
C SER A 175 -2.24 11.35 15.62
N LEU A 176 -3.50 11.72 15.34
CA LEU A 176 -4.34 11.16 14.28
C LEU A 176 -4.30 12.07 13.05
N TYR A 177 -4.18 11.45 11.88
CA TYR A 177 -4.42 12.08 10.58
C TYR A 177 -5.40 11.24 9.76
N VAL A 178 -6.29 11.88 8.99
CA VAL A 178 -7.20 11.19 8.05
C VAL A 178 -7.15 11.91 6.72
N LEU A 179 -7.04 11.17 5.61
CA LEU A 179 -6.99 11.69 4.25
C LEU A 179 -7.98 10.96 3.35
N CYS A 180 -8.85 11.71 2.68
CA CYS A 180 -9.68 11.23 1.59
C CYS A 180 -9.02 11.58 0.25
N PHE A 181 -8.82 10.59 -0.62
CA PHE A 181 -8.10 10.74 -1.88
C PHE A 181 -8.60 9.80 -2.98
N GLY A 182 -8.32 10.10 -4.24
CA GLY A 182 -8.88 9.44 -5.43
C GLY A 182 -8.31 8.05 -5.73
N GLY A 183 -7.58 7.46 -4.79
CA GLY A 183 -6.86 6.21 -5.00
C GLY A 183 -5.39 6.41 -5.32
N LEU A 184 -4.65 5.31 -5.36
CA LEU A 184 -3.26 5.32 -5.84
C LEU A 184 -3.25 5.60 -7.35
N PRO A 185 -2.20 6.24 -7.88
CA PRO A 185 -2.05 6.40 -9.32
C PRO A 185 -2.15 5.02 -10.01
N PRO A 186 -2.88 4.92 -11.14
CA PRO A 186 -2.88 3.69 -11.92
C PRO A 186 -1.44 3.36 -12.30
N LEU A 187 -1.13 2.07 -12.33
CA LEU A 187 0.15 1.64 -12.89
C LEU A 187 0.18 2.06 -14.37
N PRO A 188 1.30 2.59 -14.88
CA PRO A 188 1.41 2.90 -16.30
C PRO A 188 1.08 1.67 -17.15
N GLY A 189 0.09 1.77 -18.03
CA GLY A 189 -0.40 0.66 -18.86
C GLY A 189 -1.39 -0.29 -18.18
N SER A 190 -1.91 0.04 -16.99
CA SER A 190 -2.86 -0.80 -16.23
C SER A 190 -4.32 -0.42 -16.38
N GLU A 191 -4.67 0.47 -17.30
CA GLU A 191 -6.09 0.79 -17.59
C GLU A 191 -6.88 -0.49 -17.92
N ASP A 192 -6.18 -1.49 -18.47
CA ASP A 192 -6.69 -2.82 -18.79
C ASP A 192 -6.08 -3.94 -17.91
N ALA A 193 -5.48 -3.65 -16.75
CA ALA A 193 -4.77 -4.69 -15.99
C ALA A 193 -5.69 -5.83 -15.52
N ASP A 194 -6.97 -5.55 -15.23
CA ASP A 194 -7.94 -6.60 -14.90
C ASP A 194 -8.27 -7.50 -16.10
N THR A 195 -8.08 -7.03 -17.34
CA THR A 195 -8.41 -7.76 -18.59
C THR A 195 -7.19 -8.36 -19.30
N VAL A 196 -6.02 -7.71 -19.20
CA VAL A 196 -4.76 -8.13 -19.82
C VAL A 196 -3.85 -8.86 -18.84
N GLY A 197 -3.93 -8.51 -17.55
CA GLY A 197 -3.00 -8.99 -16.53
C GLY A 197 -1.66 -8.27 -16.53
N ILE A 198 -0.89 -8.52 -15.47
CA ILE A 198 0.43 -7.94 -15.25
C ILE A 198 1.53 -9.00 -15.34
N SER A 199 2.74 -8.54 -15.66
CA SER A 199 3.96 -9.31 -15.43
C SER A 199 4.50 -9.00 -14.03
N GLU A 200 4.93 -10.04 -13.33
CA GLU A 200 5.57 -9.92 -12.03
C GLU A 200 6.92 -10.61 -11.97
N ALA A 201 7.69 -10.25 -10.95
CA ALA A 201 8.99 -10.83 -10.67
C ALA A 201 9.09 -11.24 -9.20
N THR A 202 9.75 -12.36 -8.95
CA THR A 202 10.15 -12.73 -7.59
C THR A 202 11.35 -11.91 -7.14
N VAL A 203 11.31 -11.50 -5.87
CA VAL A 203 12.36 -10.74 -5.20
C VAL A 203 12.83 -11.57 -4.01
N PRO A 204 13.90 -12.37 -4.17
CA PRO A 204 14.43 -13.18 -3.09
C PRO A 204 15.12 -12.29 -2.04
N GLU A 205 15.17 -12.77 -0.80
CA GLU A 205 15.78 -12.05 0.33
C GLU A 205 17.25 -11.66 0.13
N SER A 206 17.96 -12.35 -0.77
CA SER A 206 19.34 -12.05 -1.17
C SER A 206 19.47 -10.79 -2.02
N VAL A 207 18.36 -10.30 -2.59
CA VAL A 207 18.31 -9.10 -3.44
C VAL A 207 17.81 -7.91 -2.63
N VAL A 208 16.70 -8.09 -1.91
CA VAL A 208 16.18 -7.11 -0.96
C VAL A 208 15.92 -7.82 0.37
N PRO A 209 16.54 -7.39 1.49
CA PRO A 209 16.28 -7.98 2.79
C PRO A 209 14.78 -7.97 3.13
N LEU A 210 14.28 -9.08 3.66
CA LEU A 210 12.90 -9.15 4.11
C LEU A 210 12.67 -8.26 5.32
N LYS A 211 11.44 -7.75 5.45
CA LYS A 211 11.01 -7.12 6.70
C LYS A 211 11.16 -8.10 7.87
N PRO A 212 11.64 -7.64 9.03
CA PRO A 212 11.49 -8.39 10.27
C PRO A 212 10.02 -8.78 10.47
N ALA A 213 9.79 -10.01 10.96
CA ALA A 213 8.43 -10.57 11.08
C ALA A 213 7.44 -9.62 11.79
N ALA A 214 7.88 -9.01 12.89
CA ALA A 214 7.08 -8.05 13.66
C ALA A 214 6.65 -6.81 12.85
N LEU A 215 7.46 -6.37 11.88
CA LEU A 215 7.14 -5.24 11.00
C LEU A 215 6.35 -5.65 9.76
N ALA A 216 6.40 -6.93 9.36
CA ALA A 216 5.66 -7.45 8.24
C ALA A 216 4.17 -7.68 8.57
N GLU A 217 3.88 -8.12 9.80
CA GLU A 217 2.51 -8.32 10.28
C GLU A 217 1.83 -7.00 10.73
N LEU A 218 2.63 -5.93 10.83
CA LEU A 218 2.23 -4.57 11.23
C LEU A 218 2.00 -3.68 10.01
N LYS A 219 0.85 -3.01 9.93
CA LYS A 219 0.61 -2.00 8.89
C LYS A 219 1.21 -0.65 9.31
N SER A 220 2.50 -0.44 9.01
CA SER A 220 3.27 0.75 9.42
C SER A 220 3.82 1.57 8.26
N ASN A 221 4.31 2.78 8.54
CA ASN A 221 4.98 3.64 7.55
C ASN A 221 6.41 3.17 7.19
N ASN A 222 6.90 2.05 7.76
CA ASN A 222 8.23 1.50 7.49
C ASN A 222 8.27 0.78 6.13
N TYR A 223 8.24 1.56 5.06
CA TYR A 223 8.04 1.09 3.67
C TYR A 223 9.30 1.10 2.81
N LEU A 224 10.48 1.42 3.36
CA LEU A 224 11.73 1.42 2.60
C LEU A 224 11.97 0.07 1.90
N LEU A 225 11.81 -1.04 2.62
CA LEU A 225 11.99 -2.38 2.04
C LEU A 225 10.91 -2.73 0.99
N ASN A 226 9.68 -2.20 1.12
CA ASN A 226 8.64 -2.36 0.08
C ASN A 226 9.01 -1.58 -1.18
N ALA A 227 9.51 -0.35 -1.03
CA ALA A 227 9.94 0.47 -2.15
C ALA A 227 11.11 -0.17 -2.88
N LEU A 228 12.11 -0.68 -2.15
CA LEU A 228 13.23 -1.41 -2.74
C LEU A 228 12.78 -2.71 -3.44
N CYS A 229 11.81 -3.44 -2.87
CA CYS A 229 11.22 -4.61 -3.52
C CYS A 229 10.56 -4.25 -4.86
N MET A 230 9.75 -3.20 -4.91
CA MET A 230 9.13 -2.73 -6.15
C MET A 230 10.18 -2.30 -7.19
N LEU A 231 11.24 -1.59 -6.77
CA LEU A 231 12.34 -1.18 -7.66
C LEU A 231 13.04 -2.40 -8.26
N ALA A 232 13.44 -3.36 -7.42
CA ALA A 232 14.08 -4.60 -7.86
C ALA A 232 13.19 -5.41 -8.80
N ALA A 233 11.88 -5.45 -8.55
CA ALA A 233 10.93 -6.13 -9.43
C ALA A 233 10.84 -5.46 -10.80
N LYS A 234 10.76 -4.13 -10.84
CA LYS A 234 10.72 -3.36 -12.10
C LYS A 234 11.97 -3.58 -12.95
N GLU A 235 13.14 -3.63 -12.32
CA GLU A 235 14.41 -3.97 -13.01
C GLU A 235 14.40 -5.37 -13.62
N ARG A 236 13.52 -6.26 -13.14
CA ARG A 236 13.33 -7.64 -13.60
C ARG A 236 12.11 -7.82 -14.51
N GLY A 237 11.47 -6.72 -14.93
CA GLY A 237 10.26 -6.76 -15.77
C GLY A 237 8.97 -7.08 -15.02
N GLY A 238 8.99 -7.05 -13.68
CA GLY A 238 7.80 -7.13 -12.83
C GLY A 238 7.19 -5.76 -12.52
N THR A 239 6.18 -5.74 -11.66
CA THR A 239 5.38 -4.53 -11.38
C THR A 239 5.49 -4.10 -9.92
N TYR A 240 5.10 -4.96 -8.99
CA TYR A 240 5.16 -4.74 -7.55
C TYR A 240 6.24 -5.59 -6.87
N GLY A 241 6.56 -6.76 -7.44
CA GLY A 241 7.47 -7.74 -6.84
C GLY A 241 6.77 -8.66 -5.85
N ILE A 242 7.17 -9.93 -5.83
CA ILE A 242 6.71 -10.94 -4.87
C ILE A 242 7.90 -11.38 -4.01
N GLY A 243 7.84 -11.14 -2.71
CA GLY A 243 8.92 -11.50 -1.78
C GLY A 243 9.04 -13.01 -1.59
N VAL A 244 10.28 -13.52 -1.60
CA VAL A 244 10.60 -14.93 -1.36
C VAL A 244 11.66 -15.05 -0.27
N ASP A 245 11.40 -15.89 0.73
CA ASP A 245 12.34 -16.13 1.83
C ASP A 245 13.48 -17.08 1.45
N GLY A 246 14.50 -17.19 2.31
CA GLY A 246 15.66 -18.05 2.10
C GLY A 246 15.34 -19.55 2.03
N ALA A 247 14.14 -19.97 2.44
CA ALA A 247 13.65 -21.33 2.31
C ALA A 247 12.83 -21.55 1.01
N GLY A 248 12.71 -20.52 0.16
CA GLY A 248 11.95 -20.58 -1.09
C GLY A 248 10.45 -20.40 -0.92
N ASN A 249 9.97 -19.98 0.26
CA ASN A 249 8.56 -19.71 0.48
C ASN A 249 8.18 -18.32 -0.02
N VAL A 250 7.03 -18.27 -0.68
CA VAL A 250 6.36 -17.05 -1.11
C VAL A 250 5.71 -16.36 0.08
N LEU A 251 5.94 -15.06 0.17
CA LEU A 251 5.39 -14.19 1.21
C LEU A 251 4.27 -13.31 0.64
N GLU A 252 4.49 -12.00 0.58
CA GLU A 252 3.56 -11.03 0.00
C GLU A 252 4.27 -10.19 -1.07
N SER A 253 3.47 -9.45 -1.82
CA SER A 253 3.97 -8.40 -2.70
C SER A 253 4.28 -7.13 -1.90
N CYS A 254 4.97 -6.15 -2.50
CA CYS A 254 5.37 -4.94 -1.80
C CYS A 254 4.19 -4.17 -1.17
N VAL A 255 2.96 -4.29 -1.69
CA VAL A 255 1.77 -3.64 -1.10
C VAL A 255 0.51 -4.52 -1.14
N LEU A 256 0.61 -5.77 -1.56
CA LEU A 256 -0.52 -6.68 -1.79
C LEU A 256 -0.24 -8.10 -1.27
N ASN A 257 -1.27 -8.84 -0.92
CA ASN A 257 -1.15 -10.27 -0.64
C ASN A 257 -1.18 -11.10 -1.94
N VAL A 258 -0.50 -12.25 -1.94
CA VAL A 258 -0.48 -13.19 -3.07
C VAL A 258 -1.55 -14.28 -2.85
N ALA A 259 -2.24 -14.66 -3.92
CA ALA A 259 -3.12 -15.82 -3.97
C ALA A 259 -2.97 -16.56 -5.30
N ILE A 260 -3.25 -17.87 -5.28
CA ILE A 260 -3.23 -18.73 -6.46
C ILE A 260 -4.48 -19.60 -6.54
N VAL A 261 -4.81 -20.06 -7.74
CA VAL A 261 -5.69 -21.22 -7.96
C VAL A 261 -4.81 -22.35 -8.47
N ASP A 262 -4.71 -23.42 -7.70
CA ASP A 262 -3.85 -24.55 -8.07
C ASP A 262 -4.48 -25.47 -9.13
N GLY A 263 -3.74 -26.51 -9.53
CA GLY A 263 -4.21 -27.51 -10.50
C GLY A 263 -5.46 -28.30 -10.07
N HIS A 264 -5.80 -28.29 -8.79
CA HIS A 264 -6.98 -28.93 -8.21
C HIS A 264 -8.15 -27.96 -8.01
N SER A 265 -8.07 -26.75 -8.56
CA SER A 265 -9.06 -25.68 -8.35
C SER A 265 -9.23 -25.29 -6.88
N VAL A 266 -8.15 -25.31 -6.09
CA VAL A 266 -8.15 -24.80 -4.71
C VAL A 266 -7.58 -23.39 -4.68
N LEU A 267 -8.30 -22.46 -4.07
CA LEU A 267 -7.77 -21.12 -3.78
C LEU A 267 -6.79 -21.22 -2.63
N ARG A 268 -5.52 -20.86 -2.86
CA ARG A 268 -4.45 -20.91 -1.87
C ARG A 268 -3.82 -19.53 -1.64
N THR A 269 -3.44 -19.25 -0.40
CA THR A 269 -2.66 -18.06 -0.02
C THR A 269 -1.64 -18.42 1.06
N PRO A 270 -0.48 -17.72 1.15
CA PRO A 270 0.48 -17.93 2.22
C PRO A 270 -0.12 -17.74 3.62
N PRO A 271 0.44 -18.38 4.66
CA PRO A 271 0.04 -18.13 6.04
C PRO A 271 0.30 -16.67 6.42
N PHE A 272 -0.54 -16.10 7.28
CA PHE A 272 -0.32 -14.76 7.85
C PHE A 272 0.79 -14.75 8.91
N ARG A 273 1.98 -15.18 8.50
CA ARG A 273 3.23 -15.18 9.26
C ARG A 273 4.27 -14.50 8.38
N ARG A 274 4.89 -13.43 8.87
CA ARG A 274 5.83 -12.59 8.08
C ARG A 274 5.19 -11.91 6.84
N VAL A 275 3.88 -11.79 6.82
CA VAL A 275 3.11 -11.04 5.82
C VAL A 275 1.97 -10.30 6.51
N LEU A 276 1.46 -9.26 5.88
CA LEU A 276 0.34 -8.51 6.42
C LEU A 276 -0.93 -9.37 6.43
N ARG A 277 -1.66 -9.29 7.54
CA ARG A 277 -3.02 -9.84 7.68
C ARG A 277 -4.00 -9.02 6.83
N GLY A 278 -3.98 -9.23 5.52
CA GLY A 278 -4.75 -8.46 4.54
C GLY A 278 -6.25 -8.58 4.70
N THR A 279 -6.96 -7.46 4.77
CA THR A 279 -8.43 -7.41 4.83
C THR A 279 -9.05 -7.95 3.54
N THR A 280 -8.45 -7.63 2.39
CA THR A 280 -8.92 -8.05 1.06
C THR A 280 -8.80 -9.56 0.86
N VAL A 281 -7.61 -10.15 1.04
CA VAL A 281 -7.42 -11.59 0.82
C VAL A 281 -8.27 -12.43 1.78
N ARG A 282 -8.43 -11.99 3.03
CA ARG A 282 -9.33 -12.65 3.99
C ARG A 282 -10.78 -12.64 3.50
N ARG A 283 -11.26 -11.50 3.01
CA ARG A 283 -12.62 -11.40 2.48
C ARG A 283 -12.78 -12.18 1.17
N ALA A 284 -11.77 -12.20 0.32
CA ALA A 284 -11.78 -13.03 -0.88
C ALA A 284 -11.87 -14.52 -0.54
N MET A 285 -11.17 -15.00 0.50
CA MET A 285 -11.29 -16.38 0.99
C MET A 285 -12.70 -16.70 1.54
N GLU A 286 -13.30 -15.77 2.28
CA GLU A 286 -14.68 -15.89 2.78
C GLU A 286 -15.67 -15.97 1.60
N LEU A 287 -15.64 -15.00 0.68
CA LEU A 287 -16.50 -14.95 -0.50
C LEU A 287 -16.32 -16.16 -1.42
N ALA A 288 -15.08 -16.65 -1.59
CA ALA A 288 -14.81 -17.89 -2.31
C ALA A 288 -15.49 -19.10 -1.66
N SER A 289 -15.40 -19.20 -0.33
CA SER A 289 -16.02 -20.30 0.44
C SER A 289 -17.55 -20.23 0.43
N GLU A 290 -18.12 -19.03 0.47
CA GLU A 290 -19.56 -18.78 0.51
C GLU A 290 -20.22 -18.92 -0.87
N HIS A 291 -19.51 -18.58 -1.96
CA HIS A 291 -20.11 -18.48 -3.29
C HIS A 291 -19.47 -19.40 -4.33
N LEU A 292 -18.15 -19.46 -4.42
CA LEU A 292 -17.47 -20.16 -5.52
C LEU A 292 -17.36 -21.67 -5.26
N VAL A 293 -17.10 -22.08 -4.02
CA VAL A 293 -17.07 -23.50 -3.64
C VAL A 293 -18.46 -24.16 -3.81
N PRO A 294 -19.57 -23.58 -3.31
CA PRO A 294 -20.91 -24.17 -3.52
C PRO A 294 -21.36 -24.21 -4.98
N ARG A 295 -20.85 -23.32 -5.84
CA ARG A 295 -21.12 -23.31 -7.28
C ARG A 295 -20.27 -24.32 -8.06
N GLY A 296 -19.31 -24.97 -7.42
CA GLY A 296 -18.37 -25.89 -8.07
C GLY A 296 -17.30 -25.19 -8.92
N GLU A 297 -17.13 -23.88 -8.78
CA GLU A 297 -16.08 -23.10 -9.45
C GLU A 297 -14.71 -23.30 -8.76
N LEU A 298 -14.73 -23.60 -7.45
CA LEU A 298 -13.56 -23.99 -6.66
C LEU A 298 -13.83 -25.29 -5.89
N ALA A 299 -12.78 -26.10 -5.71
CA ALA A 299 -12.82 -27.30 -4.88
C ALA A 299 -12.64 -26.98 -3.38
N GLY A 300 -12.05 -25.84 -3.05
CA GLY A 300 -11.85 -25.42 -1.66
C GLY A 300 -11.01 -24.15 -1.53
N VAL A 301 -10.82 -23.72 -0.28
CA VAL A 301 -9.99 -22.57 0.09
C VAL A 301 -9.03 -23.00 1.21
N VAL A 302 -7.73 -22.79 1.02
CA VAL A 302 -6.69 -23.24 1.96
C VAL A 302 -5.66 -22.14 2.19
N GLN A 303 -5.29 -21.93 3.45
CA GLN A 303 -4.11 -21.14 3.78
C GLN A 303 -2.95 -22.09 4.13
N GLY A 304 -1.81 -21.92 3.48
CA GLY A 304 -0.64 -22.78 3.69
C GLY A 304 0.60 -22.27 2.95
N PRO A 305 1.79 -22.80 3.26
CA PRO A 305 3.01 -22.42 2.55
C PRO A 305 2.85 -22.57 1.03
N LEU A 306 3.40 -21.62 0.30
CA LEU A 306 3.51 -21.62 -1.15
C LEU A 306 4.98 -21.45 -1.52
N THR A 307 5.42 -22.15 -2.55
CA THR A 307 6.73 -22.00 -3.16
C THR A 307 6.62 -21.29 -4.51
N VAL A 308 7.74 -20.82 -5.06
CA VAL A 308 7.75 -20.28 -6.44
C VAL A 308 7.27 -21.33 -7.46
N ALA A 309 7.58 -22.61 -7.22
CA ALA A 309 7.09 -23.71 -8.05
C ALA A 309 5.56 -23.85 -8.01
N ASP A 310 4.93 -23.65 -6.84
CA ASP A 310 3.46 -23.62 -6.73
C ASP A 310 2.86 -22.49 -7.56
N LEU A 311 3.49 -21.30 -7.56
CA LEU A 311 3.02 -20.16 -8.36
C LEU A 311 3.14 -20.43 -9.86
N LEU A 312 4.29 -20.96 -10.31
CA LEU A 312 4.53 -21.29 -11.72
C LEU A 312 3.62 -22.42 -12.23
N ALA A 313 3.25 -23.37 -11.36
CA ALA A 313 2.34 -24.46 -11.69
C ALA A 313 0.85 -24.11 -11.51
N ALA A 314 0.54 -22.92 -11.00
CA ALA A 314 -0.83 -22.49 -10.75
C ALA A 314 -1.60 -22.25 -12.07
N ARG A 315 -2.92 -22.46 -12.01
CA ARG A 315 -3.85 -22.07 -13.08
C ARG A 315 -4.02 -20.55 -13.15
N GLU A 316 -4.08 -19.92 -11.98
CA GLU A 316 -4.19 -18.47 -11.83
C GLU A 316 -3.27 -18.01 -10.70
N VAL A 317 -2.62 -16.87 -10.87
CA VAL A 317 -1.92 -16.13 -9.81
C VAL A 317 -2.48 -14.72 -9.80
N PHE A 318 -2.75 -14.16 -8.62
CA PHE A 318 -3.20 -12.78 -8.51
C PHE A 318 -2.81 -12.14 -7.18
N LEU A 319 -2.74 -10.81 -7.20
CA LEU A 319 -2.42 -9.97 -6.06
C LEU A 319 -3.69 -9.26 -5.56
N LEU A 320 -3.83 -9.08 -4.25
CA LEU A 320 -5.03 -8.46 -3.63
C LEU A 320 -4.65 -7.41 -2.57
N ALA A 321 -5.30 -6.25 -2.60
CA ALA A 321 -5.12 -5.16 -1.62
C ALA A 321 -6.33 -4.21 -1.56
N GLY A 322 -6.30 -3.25 -0.64
CA GLY A 322 -7.18 -2.06 -0.64
C GLY A 322 -8.65 -2.35 -0.90
N ASP A 323 -9.20 -3.36 -0.23
CA ASP A 323 -10.59 -3.85 -0.26
C ASP A 323 -11.12 -4.42 -1.58
N THR A 324 -10.90 -3.74 -2.69
CA THR A 324 -11.39 -4.14 -4.02
C THR A 324 -10.29 -4.18 -5.07
N HIS A 325 -9.08 -3.77 -4.72
CA HIS A 325 -7.94 -3.76 -5.64
C HIS A 325 -7.38 -5.17 -5.79
N GLY A 326 -7.06 -5.51 -7.03
CA GLY A 326 -6.39 -6.75 -7.36
C GLY A 326 -5.75 -6.64 -8.72
N TYR A 327 -4.80 -7.54 -8.98
CA TYR A 327 -4.11 -7.63 -10.26
C TYR A 327 -3.87 -9.09 -10.62
N PRO A 328 -4.38 -9.58 -11.76
CA PRO A 328 -4.07 -10.92 -12.24
C PRO A 328 -2.64 -10.95 -12.79
N VAL A 329 -1.86 -11.94 -12.37
CA VAL A 329 -0.48 -12.15 -12.79
C VAL A 329 -0.47 -13.22 -13.87
N VAL A 330 -0.14 -12.82 -15.10
CA VAL A 330 -0.15 -13.70 -16.28
C VAL A 330 1.25 -14.14 -16.71
N ARG A 331 2.28 -13.47 -16.20
CA ARG A 331 3.68 -13.89 -16.31
C ARG A 331 4.42 -13.68 -15.01
N LEU A 332 5.27 -14.63 -14.62
CA LEU A 332 6.11 -14.57 -13.44
C LEU A 332 7.53 -14.95 -13.82
N ASP A 333 8.51 -14.09 -13.53
CA ASP A 333 9.94 -14.33 -13.84
C ASP A 333 10.19 -14.69 -15.33
N GLY A 334 9.38 -14.12 -16.23
CA GLY A 334 9.43 -14.37 -17.67
C GLY A 334 8.63 -15.58 -18.14
N GLU A 335 8.21 -16.46 -17.23
CA GLU A 335 7.40 -17.64 -17.52
C GLU A 335 5.91 -17.28 -17.57
N GLN A 336 5.16 -17.95 -18.45
CA GLN A 336 3.72 -17.76 -18.56
C GLN A 336 2.98 -18.52 -17.45
N ILE A 337 2.01 -17.86 -16.81
CA ILE A 337 1.09 -18.49 -15.87
C ILE A 337 -0.18 -18.91 -16.61
N GLY A 338 -0.61 -20.16 -16.42
CA GLY A 338 -1.80 -20.71 -17.08
C GLY A 338 -1.76 -20.52 -18.61
N ASP A 339 -2.83 -19.95 -19.16
CA ASP A 339 -2.95 -19.64 -20.59
C ASP A 339 -2.48 -18.22 -20.96
N GLY A 340 -1.84 -17.51 -20.02
CA GLY A 340 -1.36 -16.15 -20.22
C GLY A 340 -2.46 -15.09 -20.18
N ARG A 341 -3.64 -15.40 -19.63
CA ARG A 341 -4.77 -14.48 -19.49
C ARG A 341 -5.30 -14.46 -18.06
N PRO A 342 -5.94 -13.36 -17.62
CA PRO A 342 -6.67 -13.36 -16.36
C PRO A 342 -7.74 -14.45 -16.33
N GLY A 343 -7.72 -15.27 -15.27
CA GLY A 343 -8.58 -16.43 -15.17
C GLY A 343 -9.97 -16.13 -14.59
N PRO A 344 -10.91 -17.09 -14.74
CA PRO A 344 -12.30 -16.93 -14.32
C PRO A 344 -12.48 -16.78 -12.81
N VAL A 345 -11.63 -17.41 -11.98
CA VAL A 345 -11.78 -17.31 -10.52
C VAL A 345 -11.41 -15.92 -10.04
N TYR A 346 -10.30 -15.35 -10.54
CA TYR A 346 -9.94 -13.96 -10.26
C TYR A 346 -11.09 -13.01 -10.65
N ALA A 347 -11.62 -13.14 -11.86
CA ALA A 347 -12.72 -12.29 -12.34
C ALA A 347 -13.98 -12.42 -11.47
N ALA A 348 -14.34 -13.65 -11.06
CA ALA A 348 -15.46 -13.90 -10.17
C ALA A 348 -15.25 -13.29 -8.79
N LEU A 349 -14.07 -13.46 -8.19
CA LEU A 349 -13.70 -12.86 -6.91
C LEU A 349 -13.69 -11.33 -6.96
N LYS A 350 -13.11 -10.75 -8.02
CA LYS A 350 -13.10 -9.30 -8.23
C LYS A 350 -14.52 -8.74 -8.27
N ARG A 351 -15.40 -9.39 -9.03
CA ARG A 351 -16.83 -9.03 -9.08
C ARG A 351 -17.49 -9.15 -7.70
N LEU A 352 -17.30 -10.25 -6.98
CA LEU A 352 -17.87 -10.43 -5.64
C LEU A 352 -17.37 -9.37 -4.65
N LEU A 353 -16.08 -9.00 -4.69
CA LEU A 353 -15.52 -7.93 -3.84
C LEU A 353 -16.13 -6.56 -4.16
N LEU A 354 -16.32 -6.25 -5.45
CA LEU A 354 -16.95 -5.00 -5.90
C LEU A 354 -18.45 -4.97 -5.51
N GLU A 355 -19.16 -6.08 -5.70
CA GLU A 355 -20.56 -6.24 -5.28
C GLU A 355 -20.69 -6.10 -3.75
N ASP A 356 -19.83 -6.76 -2.97
CA ASP A 356 -19.82 -6.67 -1.50
C ASP A 356 -19.54 -5.24 -1.05
N ALA A 357 -18.56 -4.56 -1.67
CA ALA A 357 -18.27 -3.15 -1.39
C ALA A 357 -19.44 -2.20 -1.74
N ALA A 358 -20.15 -2.43 -2.85
CA ALA A 358 -21.22 -1.55 -3.32
C ALA A 358 -22.57 -1.78 -2.61
N THR A 359 -22.91 -3.02 -2.28
CA THR A 359 -24.30 -3.39 -1.90
C THR A 359 -24.61 -3.29 -0.42
N GLY A 360 -23.61 -3.08 0.45
CA GLY A 360 -23.89 -2.63 1.82
C GLY A 360 -24.56 -3.67 2.71
N ASN A 361 -23.78 -4.56 3.35
CA ASN A 361 -24.29 -5.48 4.39
C ASN A 361 -23.95 -4.95 5.80
N ALA A 362 -23.93 -5.82 6.81
CA ALA A 362 -23.60 -5.50 8.21
C ALA A 362 -22.20 -4.89 8.42
N HIS A 363 -21.35 -4.84 7.38
CA HIS A 363 -20.00 -4.34 7.44
C HIS A 363 -19.82 -2.91 6.90
N HIS A 364 -20.90 -2.19 6.60
CA HIS A 364 -20.85 -0.85 6.03
C HIS A 364 -21.27 0.23 7.01
N GLU A 365 -20.46 1.28 7.07
CA GLU A 365 -20.74 2.47 7.87
C GLU A 365 -21.24 3.59 6.94
N PRO A 366 -22.53 3.97 6.99
CA PRO A 366 -23.06 5.00 6.11
C PRO A 366 -22.53 6.38 6.49
N LEU A 367 -22.32 7.26 5.51
CA LEU A 367 -21.95 8.66 5.79
C LEU A 367 -23.04 9.46 6.49
N GLN A 368 -24.31 9.10 6.28
CA GLN A 368 -25.45 9.66 6.98
C GLN A 368 -26.11 8.57 7.83
N ALA A 369 -26.29 8.83 9.12
CA ALA A 369 -27.14 8.01 9.95
C ALA A 369 -28.60 8.23 9.50
N GLY A 370 -29.19 7.24 8.83
CA GLY A 370 -30.61 7.12 8.49
C GLY A 370 -31.41 8.42 8.37
N GLY A 371 -31.54 8.94 7.15
CA GLY A 371 -32.67 9.76 6.73
C GLY A 371 -33.22 9.15 5.45
N ALA A 372 -34.43 8.61 5.53
CA ALA A 372 -35.20 8.12 4.38
C ALA A 372 -35.51 9.22 3.36
#